data_AF-A0A198A4S0-F1
#
_entry.id   AF-A0A198A4S0-F1
#
_cell.length_a   1.000
_cell.length_b   1.000
_cell.length_c   1.000
_cell.angle_alpha   90.00
_cell.angle_beta   90.00
_cell.angle_gamma   90.00
#
_symmetry.space_group_name_H-M   'P 1'
#
loop_
_entity.id
_entity.type
_entity.pdbx_description
1 polymer ?
#
loop_
_entity_poly.entity_id
_entity_poly.type
_entity_poly.pdbx_seq_one_letter_code
_entity_poly.pdbx_strand_id
1 'polypeptide(L)'
;MYGDNSASASVNTKFSIAGASVTASADDGNVPANTVDGNLTTRWSASGNGQWIKYDLGTNVRVGYIKMAFVSGDTRTSTFDIQTSTDNVNFTTVQSNVTSSLNTSLQTFDFTDVASARYVRIVGHGNSANLWNSYTEVEIYGDAPVVPGVSVSTSAQLATALSNASAGTTIVLANGTYSQTGPFVLSNKNGTASNPITIKAANLGQAIISGGASLQIQNSSNVVIEGLKFTNSGNTGLLLDGSNNIRVTRNRFALQATGSTLIWLQVSGVNSHHNRIDHNDFGPKSDTDPLIAYQGDGNGNISQYDVIEYNYFHDVGPWVANGKETIRLGLSGISLSNGYNTIQYNLFENCDGEPEIVSVKSSNNTVRYNTFKTSKGGLTSRHGHNNSFYGNYFLGDGVESEQAGIRIYGNDHKIYNNYMENLTANAIILDNADYDGGTGGYPSNPSADDLREQWKIYRAQVVNNTIVNSTTGIIVGSGKPLAPQDSRVANNIVKNSTGTLYYEVGTTNTVFEGNIGSGSTVSNNASRTTAQIWSTNPLLTTVNGLQKLSSTSPAINAAVGSYAYVTEDMDGEARSTNDVGADERSSSTSFGKHPLVATEVGPNAP
;
A
#
# COMPACT_ATOMS: atom_id res chain seq x y z
N MET A 1 17.41 16.64 25.93
CA MET A 1 16.33 16.86 26.92
C MET A 1 15.52 15.58 26.96
N TYR A 2 15.45 14.96 28.13
CA TYR A 2 14.52 13.86 28.40
C TYR A 2 13.09 14.41 28.41
N GLY A 3 12.13 13.66 27.87
CA GLY A 3 10.69 13.94 27.90
C GLY A 3 10.04 13.45 26.61
N ASP A 4 9.03 12.61 26.60
CA ASP A 4 8.19 12.08 27.66
C ASP A 4 7.66 10.72 27.16
N ASN A 5 7.82 9.68 27.96
CA ASN A 5 7.36 8.32 27.67
C ASN A 5 5.98 8.09 28.30
N SER A 6 5.11 9.10 28.27
CA SER A 6 3.70 8.91 28.59
C SER A 6 3.03 8.22 27.41
N ALA A 7 2.91 6.89 27.50
CA ALA A 7 1.88 6.19 26.74
C ALA A 7 0.57 6.98 26.89
N SER A 8 -0.06 7.37 25.78
CA SER A 8 -1.34 8.08 25.85
C SER A 8 -2.31 7.20 26.64
N ALA A 9 -2.75 7.66 27.82
CA ALA A 9 -3.79 6.98 28.56
C ALA A 9 -5.00 6.82 27.63
N SER A 10 -5.47 5.59 27.44
CA SER A 10 -6.60 5.32 26.56
C SER A 10 -7.83 6.06 27.08
N VAL A 11 -8.44 6.86 26.22
CA VAL A 11 -9.59 7.69 26.58
C VAL A 11 -10.84 6.81 26.66
N ASN A 12 -11.38 6.62 27.87
CA ASN A 12 -12.67 5.94 28.07
C ASN A 12 -13.82 6.76 27.42
N THR A 13 -14.61 6.12 26.56
CA THR A 13 -15.77 6.67 25.86
C THR A 13 -17.08 6.04 26.35
N LYS A 14 -18.21 6.77 26.29
CA LYS A 14 -19.54 6.26 26.67
C LYS A 14 -20.00 5.21 25.65
N PHE A 15 -20.40 4.02 26.11
CA PHE A 15 -21.04 3.04 25.25
C PHE A 15 -22.48 3.45 24.92
N SER A 16 -22.89 3.25 23.66
CA SER A 16 -24.28 3.41 23.23
C SER A 16 -25.04 2.10 23.46
N ILE A 17 -25.96 2.10 24.42
CA ILE A 17 -26.69 0.90 24.86
C ILE A 17 -28.16 1.09 24.50
N ALA A 18 -28.69 0.20 23.65
CA ALA A 18 -30.10 0.20 23.32
C ALA A 18 -30.94 -0.21 24.53
N GLY A 19 -32.10 0.44 24.76
CA GLY A 19 -32.99 0.09 25.87
C GLY A 19 -33.44 -1.39 25.87
N ALA A 20 -33.54 -2.02 24.69
CA ALA A 20 -33.84 -3.44 24.55
C ALA A 20 -32.72 -4.38 25.04
N SER A 21 -31.49 -3.86 25.17
CA SER A 21 -30.31 -4.56 25.69
C SER A 21 -30.19 -4.45 27.22
N VAL A 22 -31.15 -3.80 27.88
CA VAL A 22 -31.19 -3.65 29.33
C VAL A 22 -32.27 -4.54 29.91
N THR A 23 -31.90 -5.38 30.87
CA THR A 23 -32.81 -6.32 31.55
C THR A 23 -32.66 -6.20 33.05
N ALA A 24 -33.71 -6.47 33.82
CA ALA A 24 -33.68 -6.41 35.28
C ALA A 24 -34.39 -7.60 35.91
N SER A 25 -34.20 -7.79 37.21
CA SER A 25 -34.88 -8.82 38.00
C SER A 25 -36.39 -8.59 38.13
N ALA A 26 -36.82 -7.33 38.20
CA ALA A 26 -38.21 -6.91 38.30
C ALA A 26 -38.32 -5.41 37.95
N ASP A 27 -39.55 -4.90 37.83
CA ASP A 27 -39.85 -3.48 37.81
C ASP A 27 -41.26 -3.19 38.36
N ASP A 28 -41.55 -1.94 38.71
CA ASP A 28 -42.86 -1.45 39.19
C ASP A 28 -43.71 -0.78 38.08
N GLY A 29 -43.40 -1.07 36.80
CA GLY A 29 -43.88 -0.32 35.65
C GLY A 29 -42.91 0.76 35.17
N ASN A 30 -41.89 1.10 35.97
CA ASN A 30 -40.74 1.89 35.54
C ASN A 30 -39.64 0.95 35.02
N VAL A 31 -39.63 0.75 33.69
CA VAL A 31 -38.88 -0.32 33.02
C VAL A 31 -37.36 -0.06 32.93
N PRO A 32 -36.53 -1.12 32.74
CA PRO A 32 -35.07 -0.99 32.68
C PRO A 32 -34.56 -0.05 31.57
N ALA A 33 -35.24 0.00 30.43
CA ALA A 33 -34.87 0.84 29.29
C ALA A 33 -34.79 2.34 29.63
N ASN A 34 -35.51 2.80 30.65
CA ASN A 34 -35.49 4.18 31.12
C ASN A 34 -34.14 4.61 31.74
N THR A 35 -33.20 3.69 31.94
CA THR A 35 -31.87 4.02 32.50
C THR A 35 -30.82 4.37 31.44
N VAL A 36 -31.18 4.30 30.15
CA VAL A 36 -30.27 4.58 29.03
C VAL A 36 -30.91 5.49 27.97
N ASP A 37 -32.00 6.18 28.35
CA ASP A 37 -32.75 7.06 27.45
C ASP A 37 -32.25 8.52 27.51
N GLY A 38 -31.27 8.82 28.39
CA GLY A 38 -30.71 10.15 28.57
C GLY A 38 -31.64 11.12 29.31
N ASN A 39 -32.73 10.64 29.90
CA ASN A 39 -33.73 11.46 30.56
C ASN A 39 -33.75 11.21 32.08
N LEU A 40 -33.14 12.10 32.86
CA LEU A 40 -33.10 11.98 34.32
C LEU A 40 -34.47 12.07 35.05
N THR A 41 -35.58 12.27 34.31
CA THR A 41 -36.94 12.28 34.86
C THR A 41 -37.65 10.92 34.78
N THR A 42 -37.18 10.03 33.91
CA THR A 42 -37.62 8.63 33.87
C THR A 42 -36.72 7.79 34.78
N ARG A 43 -37.12 6.55 35.07
CA ARG A 43 -36.35 5.66 35.96
C ARG A 43 -36.60 4.20 35.67
N TRP A 44 -35.73 3.35 36.17
CA TRP A 44 -36.06 1.97 36.55
C TRP A 44 -36.32 1.89 38.06
N SER A 45 -37.22 1.02 38.53
CA SER A 45 -37.45 0.82 39.97
C SER A 45 -37.86 -0.59 40.36
N ALA A 46 -37.19 -1.15 41.37
CA ALA A 46 -37.55 -2.43 41.98
C ALA A 46 -37.30 -2.43 43.50
N SER A 47 -38.23 -3.01 44.26
CA SER A 47 -38.14 -3.11 45.71
C SER A 47 -37.49 -4.43 46.15
N GLY A 48 -36.57 -4.34 47.11
CA GLY A 48 -35.94 -5.48 47.75
C GLY A 48 -34.42 -5.42 47.72
N ASN A 49 -33.79 -6.14 48.65
CA ASN A 49 -32.35 -6.34 48.67
C ASN A 49 -31.97 -7.39 47.61
N GLY A 50 -30.99 -7.08 46.76
CA GLY A 50 -30.50 -7.97 45.70
C GLY A 50 -31.22 -7.85 44.36
N GLN A 51 -32.11 -6.86 44.21
CA GLN A 51 -32.67 -6.54 42.89
C GLN A 51 -31.56 -6.06 41.97
N TRP A 52 -31.57 -6.48 40.71
CA TRP A 52 -30.49 -6.19 39.79
C TRP A 52 -31.00 -5.63 38.46
N ILE A 53 -30.16 -4.81 37.83
CA ILE A 53 -30.30 -4.35 36.45
C ILE A 53 -29.00 -4.63 35.70
N LYS A 54 -29.10 -5.10 34.47
CA LYS A 54 -27.99 -5.61 33.65
C LYS A 54 -28.06 -5.01 32.25
N TYR A 55 -26.90 -4.60 31.76
CA TYR A 55 -26.68 -4.00 30.46
C TYR A 55 -25.84 -4.95 29.60
N ASP A 56 -26.32 -5.31 28.42
CA ASP A 56 -25.54 -6.01 27.40
C ASP A 56 -24.86 -5.00 26.46
N LEU A 57 -23.54 -4.97 26.49
CA LEU A 57 -22.69 -4.10 25.65
C LEU A 57 -22.54 -4.63 24.21
N GLY A 58 -23.15 -5.79 23.89
CA GLY A 58 -23.18 -6.42 22.58
C GLY A 58 -21.92 -7.25 22.27
N THR A 59 -20.76 -6.83 22.75
CA THR A 59 -19.48 -7.53 22.63
C THR A 59 -18.66 -7.41 23.92
N ASN A 60 -17.63 -8.23 24.10
CA ASN A 60 -16.69 -8.08 25.21
C ASN A 60 -15.86 -6.82 24.97
N VAL A 61 -15.87 -5.86 25.88
CA VAL A 61 -15.12 -4.59 25.81
C VAL A 61 -14.27 -4.40 27.06
N ARG A 62 -13.33 -3.43 27.04
CA ARG A 62 -12.74 -2.94 28.29
C ARG A 62 -13.74 -1.99 28.94
N VAL A 63 -14.02 -2.17 30.22
CA VAL A 63 -14.87 -1.25 31.01
C VAL A 63 -14.01 -0.59 32.06
N GLY A 64 -13.97 0.74 32.06
CA GLY A 64 -13.19 1.50 33.04
C GLY A 64 -14.02 1.92 34.25
N TYR A 65 -15.13 2.61 34.00
CA TYR A 65 -16.01 3.12 35.06
C TYR A 65 -17.46 3.20 34.60
N ILE A 66 -18.37 3.42 35.54
CA ILE A 66 -19.76 3.75 35.24
C ILE A 66 -20.12 5.12 35.83
N LYS A 67 -21.16 5.75 35.30
CA LYS A 67 -21.85 6.86 35.94
C LYS A 67 -23.29 6.49 36.22
N MET A 68 -23.82 6.91 37.36
CA MET A 68 -25.23 6.66 37.69
C MET A 68 -25.88 7.86 38.34
N ALA A 69 -27.18 8.03 38.09
CA ALA A 69 -28.04 8.99 38.76
C ALA A 69 -29.22 8.26 39.44
N PHE A 70 -29.71 8.83 40.55
CA PHE A 70 -30.62 8.16 41.48
C PHE A 70 -31.86 9.02 41.75
N VAL A 71 -33.01 8.36 41.90
CA VAL A 71 -34.26 9.04 42.29
C VAL A 71 -34.15 9.57 43.71
N SER A 72 -34.55 10.84 43.90
CA SER A 72 -34.41 11.54 45.19
C SER A 72 -32.96 11.51 45.72
N GLY A 73 -31.97 11.47 44.81
CA GLY A 73 -30.56 11.37 45.18
C GLY A 73 -30.04 12.55 46.01
N ASP A 74 -30.73 13.69 46.02
CA ASP A 74 -30.45 14.85 46.89
C ASP A 74 -30.87 14.65 48.36
N THR A 75 -31.74 13.68 48.63
CA THR A 75 -32.31 13.41 49.95
C THR A 75 -32.09 11.98 50.43
N ARG A 76 -31.66 11.07 49.54
CA ARG A 76 -31.40 9.65 49.83
C ARG A 76 -30.08 9.21 49.23
N THR A 77 -29.36 8.36 49.97
CA THR A 77 -28.22 7.62 49.41
C THR A 77 -28.67 6.22 49.01
N SER A 78 -28.14 5.68 47.92
CA SER A 78 -28.40 4.32 47.44
C SER A 78 -27.18 3.44 47.65
N THR A 79 -27.39 2.18 48.04
CA THR A 79 -26.30 1.21 48.24
C THR A 79 -26.39 0.09 47.21
N PHE A 80 -25.28 -0.27 46.56
CA PHE A 80 -25.26 -1.27 45.49
C PHE A 80 -23.86 -1.87 45.26
N ASP A 81 -23.82 -3.02 44.59
CA ASP A 81 -22.62 -3.63 44.00
C ASP A 81 -22.58 -3.38 42.48
N ILE A 82 -21.37 -3.35 41.91
CA ILE A 82 -21.12 -3.37 40.47
C ILE A 82 -20.44 -4.69 40.12
N GLN A 83 -21.01 -5.41 39.15
CA GLN A 83 -20.52 -6.70 38.68
C GLN A 83 -20.34 -6.71 37.17
N THR A 84 -19.39 -7.50 36.68
CA THR A 84 -19.16 -7.70 35.25
C THR A 84 -19.16 -9.18 34.88
N SER A 85 -19.44 -9.49 33.61
CA SER A 85 -19.42 -10.85 33.07
C SER A 85 -19.13 -10.85 31.57
N THR A 86 -18.49 -11.91 31.06
CA THR A 86 -18.29 -12.16 29.63
C THR A 86 -19.37 -13.07 29.03
N ASP A 87 -20.09 -13.83 29.85
CA ASP A 87 -20.95 -14.94 29.43
C ASP A 87 -22.41 -14.85 29.93
N ASN A 88 -22.73 -13.85 30.76
CA ASN A 88 -24.03 -13.66 31.42
C ASN A 88 -24.45 -14.83 32.33
N VAL A 89 -23.50 -15.64 32.76
CA VAL A 89 -23.71 -16.74 33.72
C VAL A 89 -22.86 -16.48 34.95
N ASN A 90 -21.55 -16.28 34.75
CA ASN A 90 -20.58 -16.06 35.82
C ASN A 90 -20.32 -14.55 35.95
N PHE A 91 -20.65 -13.99 37.12
CA PHE A 91 -20.44 -12.58 37.41
C PHE A 91 -19.36 -12.40 38.47
N THR A 92 -18.47 -11.42 38.24
CA THR A 92 -17.44 -11.00 39.18
C THR A 92 -17.80 -9.62 39.73
N THR A 93 -17.80 -9.45 41.05
CA THR A 93 -17.97 -8.13 41.67
C THR A 93 -16.69 -7.31 41.54
N VAL A 94 -16.78 -6.18 40.85
CA VAL A 94 -15.66 -5.24 40.64
C VAL A 94 -15.67 -4.11 41.65
N GLN A 95 -16.84 -3.82 42.24
CA GLN A 95 -16.99 -2.88 43.35
C GLN A 95 -18.16 -3.34 44.23
N SER A 96 -17.97 -3.38 45.55
CA SER A 96 -18.99 -3.85 46.49
C SER A 96 -19.40 -2.78 47.52
N ASN A 97 -20.66 -2.84 47.97
CA ASN A 97 -21.27 -1.96 48.97
C ASN A 97 -21.02 -0.46 48.72
N VAL A 98 -21.06 -0.06 47.45
CA VAL A 98 -20.92 1.34 47.02
C VAL A 98 -22.12 2.12 47.54
N THR A 99 -21.88 3.31 48.09
CA THR A 99 -22.95 4.22 48.52
C THR A 99 -22.86 5.52 47.73
N SER A 100 -23.97 5.93 47.12
CA SER A 100 -24.03 7.20 46.37
C SER A 100 -23.89 8.42 47.28
N SER A 101 -23.42 9.53 46.71
CA SER A 101 -23.44 10.85 47.35
C SER A 101 -24.81 11.51 47.22
N LEU A 102 -25.10 12.49 48.08
CA LEU A 102 -26.34 13.26 48.01
C LEU A 102 -26.33 14.28 46.86
N ASN A 103 -26.82 13.88 45.69
CA ASN A 103 -27.16 14.75 44.56
C ASN A 103 -28.02 14.00 43.53
N THR A 104 -28.70 14.72 42.64
CA THR A 104 -29.52 14.17 41.55
C THR A 104 -28.79 14.05 40.21
N SER A 105 -27.51 14.42 40.15
CA SER A 105 -26.70 14.38 38.92
C SER A 105 -26.06 13.01 38.71
N LEU A 106 -25.50 12.78 37.52
CA LEU A 106 -24.67 11.61 37.26
C LEU A 106 -23.41 11.64 38.14
N GLN A 107 -23.20 10.57 38.88
CA GLN A 107 -22.05 10.36 39.76
C GLN A 107 -21.15 9.29 39.18
N THR A 108 -19.85 9.52 39.14
CA THR A 108 -18.86 8.55 38.63
C THR A 108 -18.51 7.53 39.72
N PHE A 109 -18.60 6.25 39.36
CA PHE A 109 -18.16 5.11 40.16
C PHE A 109 -17.02 4.43 39.41
N ASP A 110 -15.80 4.73 39.85
CA ASP A 110 -14.56 4.25 39.25
C ASP A 110 -14.08 2.99 39.97
N PHE A 111 -13.54 2.05 39.21
CA PHE A 111 -13.03 0.76 39.68
C PHE A 111 -11.82 0.34 38.84
N THR A 112 -11.10 -0.70 39.27
CA THR A 112 -10.00 -1.24 38.45
C THR A 112 -10.55 -1.69 37.10
N ASP A 113 -10.00 -1.12 36.02
CA ASP A 113 -10.40 -1.43 34.65
C ASP A 113 -10.56 -2.94 34.41
N VAL A 114 -11.72 -3.32 33.87
CA VAL A 114 -12.03 -4.69 33.50
C VAL A 114 -11.67 -4.89 32.04
N ALA A 115 -10.59 -5.62 31.77
CA ALA A 115 -10.05 -5.82 30.42
C ALA A 115 -11.03 -6.46 29.42
N SER A 116 -12.02 -7.22 29.90
CA SER A 116 -13.01 -7.90 29.07
C SER A 116 -14.31 -8.12 29.84
N ALA A 117 -15.37 -7.43 29.42
CA ALA A 117 -16.73 -7.62 29.90
C ALA A 117 -17.73 -7.34 28.78
N ARG A 118 -18.75 -8.19 28.63
CA ARG A 118 -19.90 -7.92 27.77
C ARG A 118 -21.10 -7.44 28.57
N TYR A 119 -21.22 -7.88 29.81
CA TYR A 119 -22.34 -7.57 30.67
C TYR A 119 -21.86 -6.79 31.89
N VAL A 120 -22.54 -5.69 32.20
CA VAL A 120 -22.40 -4.97 33.46
C VAL A 120 -23.71 -5.12 34.22
N ARG A 121 -23.64 -5.52 35.49
CA ARG A 121 -24.81 -5.71 36.36
C ARG A 121 -24.64 -4.92 37.64
N ILE A 122 -25.66 -4.14 37.98
CA ILE A 122 -25.75 -3.41 39.24
C ILE A 122 -26.70 -4.18 40.14
N VAL A 123 -26.25 -4.54 41.34
CA VAL A 123 -27.05 -5.25 42.35
C VAL A 123 -27.37 -4.26 43.46
N GLY A 124 -28.64 -3.87 43.57
CA GLY A 124 -29.10 -2.87 44.52
C GLY A 124 -29.43 -3.45 45.91
N HIS A 125 -29.12 -2.69 46.95
CA HIS A 125 -29.35 -3.01 48.36
C HIS A 125 -30.31 -2.03 49.05
N GLY A 126 -31.06 -1.26 48.26
CA GLY A 126 -31.99 -0.23 48.73
C GLY A 126 -31.34 1.16 48.85
N ASN A 127 -31.99 2.01 49.63
CA ASN A 127 -31.55 3.37 49.90
C ASN A 127 -31.71 3.71 51.39
N SER A 128 -31.21 4.87 51.81
CA SER A 128 -31.23 5.32 53.20
C SER A 128 -32.62 5.45 53.84
N ALA A 129 -33.71 5.42 53.06
CA ALA A 129 -35.08 5.50 53.56
C ALA A 129 -35.84 4.17 53.51
N ASN A 130 -35.55 3.27 52.55
CA ASN A 130 -36.28 2.02 52.33
C ASN A 130 -35.55 1.08 51.34
N LEU A 131 -36.15 -0.07 51.04
CA LEU A 131 -35.56 -1.10 50.17
C LEU A 131 -35.75 -0.87 48.65
N TRP A 132 -36.19 0.31 48.22
CA TRP A 132 -36.33 0.60 46.78
C TRP A 132 -34.98 0.91 46.13
N ASN A 133 -34.74 0.30 44.98
CA ASN A 133 -33.62 0.60 44.08
C ASN A 133 -34.19 1.35 42.88
N SER A 134 -33.82 2.62 42.74
CA SER A 134 -34.43 3.51 41.74
C SER A 134 -33.35 4.34 41.04
N TYR A 135 -33.03 3.98 39.80
CA TYR A 135 -31.98 4.61 39.01
C TYR A 135 -32.59 5.37 37.85
N THR A 136 -32.18 6.61 37.65
CA THR A 136 -32.69 7.49 36.58
C THR A 136 -31.86 7.39 35.31
N GLU A 137 -30.55 7.15 35.41
CA GLU A 137 -29.67 6.96 34.27
C GLU A 137 -28.43 6.17 34.71
N VAL A 138 -27.92 5.32 33.81
CA VAL A 138 -26.65 4.61 33.94
C VAL A 138 -25.86 4.73 32.63
N GLU A 139 -24.66 5.29 32.73
CA GLU A 139 -23.72 5.37 31.63
C GLU A 139 -22.54 4.45 31.89
N ILE A 140 -22.14 3.65 30.91
CA ILE A 140 -20.99 2.75 31.02
C ILE A 140 -19.89 3.29 30.11
N TYR A 141 -18.68 3.43 30.66
CA TYR A 141 -17.55 4.00 29.96
C TYR A 141 -16.41 2.99 29.84
N GLY A 142 -15.79 2.99 28.67
CA GLY A 142 -14.67 2.13 28.33
C GLY A 142 -14.20 2.39 26.91
N ASP A 143 -13.43 1.47 26.37
CA ASP A 143 -13.09 1.48 24.95
C ASP A 143 -13.32 0.11 24.34
N ALA A 144 -13.35 0.08 23.01
CA ALA A 144 -13.54 -1.14 22.26
C ALA A 144 -12.52 -2.19 22.74
N PRO A 145 -12.89 -3.49 22.77
CA PRO A 145 -11.85 -4.49 22.82
C PRO A 145 -10.94 -4.22 21.61
N VAL A 146 -9.63 -4.16 21.85
CA VAL A 146 -8.78 -4.89 20.92
C VAL A 146 -9.36 -6.29 20.99
N VAL A 147 -10.06 -6.75 19.93
CA VAL A 147 -10.45 -8.17 19.79
C VAL A 147 -9.26 -8.95 20.34
N PRO A 148 -9.41 -9.88 21.30
CA PRO A 148 -8.26 -10.64 21.77
C PRO A 148 -7.79 -11.56 20.63
N GLY A 149 -7.24 -11.00 19.54
CA GLY A 149 -5.81 -10.88 19.49
C GLY A 149 -5.18 -12.09 20.14
N VAL A 150 -5.05 -13.18 19.40
CA VAL A 150 -4.27 -14.34 19.83
C VAL A 150 -2.86 -13.80 20.05
N SER A 151 -2.57 -13.46 21.31
CA SER A 151 -1.31 -12.85 21.69
C SER A 151 -0.27 -13.96 21.72
N VAL A 152 0.77 -13.81 20.91
CA VAL A 152 1.84 -14.80 20.79
C VAL A 152 3.15 -14.15 21.17
N SER A 153 3.93 -14.78 22.04
CA SER A 153 5.26 -14.29 22.47
C SER A 153 6.37 -15.31 22.18
N THR A 154 6.06 -16.38 21.47
CA THR A 154 6.99 -17.47 21.12
C THR A 154 6.70 -18.00 19.72
N SER A 155 7.71 -18.59 19.06
CA SER A 155 7.56 -19.27 17.76
C SER A 155 6.47 -20.35 17.78
N ALA A 156 6.43 -21.17 18.84
CA ALA A 156 5.44 -22.25 18.94
C ALA A 156 4.00 -21.71 19.00
N GLN A 157 3.76 -20.65 19.79
CA GLN A 157 2.45 -19.99 19.84
C GLN A 157 2.07 -19.37 18.50
N LEU A 158 3.01 -18.74 17.78
CA LEU A 158 2.76 -18.21 16.45
C LEU A 158 2.33 -19.33 15.48
N ALA A 159 3.06 -20.44 15.46
CA ALA A 159 2.73 -21.59 14.60
C ALA A 159 1.32 -22.14 14.91
N THR A 160 0.99 -22.33 16.20
CA THR A 160 -0.35 -22.77 16.63
C THR A 160 -1.45 -21.75 16.30
N ALA A 161 -1.18 -20.46 16.42
CA ALA A 161 -2.15 -19.42 16.09
C ALA A 161 -2.48 -19.42 14.59
N LEU A 162 -1.46 -19.55 13.73
CA LEU A 162 -1.64 -19.62 12.27
C LEU A 162 -2.43 -20.87 11.85
N SER A 163 -2.14 -22.03 12.47
CA SER A 163 -2.88 -23.28 12.16
C SER A 163 -4.34 -23.22 12.60
N ASN A 164 -4.66 -22.46 13.64
CA ASN A 164 -6.01 -22.36 14.20
C ASN A 164 -6.81 -21.17 13.68
N ALA A 165 -6.17 -20.26 12.93
CA ALA A 165 -6.82 -19.06 12.41
C ALA A 165 -8.09 -19.39 11.59
N SER A 166 -9.08 -18.53 11.75
CA SER A 166 -10.35 -18.48 11.02
C SER A 166 -10.72 -17.02 10.73
N ALA A 167 -11.72 -16.76 9.90
CA ALA A 167 -12.14 -15.40 9.57
C ALA A 167 -12.34 -14.51 10.82
N GLY A 168 -11.77 -13.30 10.79
CA GLY A 168 -11.77 -12.36 11.90
C GLY A 168 -10.68 -12.58 12.96
N THR A 169 -9.89 -13.66 12.87
CA THR A 169 -8.77 -13.89 13.80
C THR A 169 -7.73 -12.79 13.64
N THR A 170 -7.38 -12.14 14.74
CA THR A 170 -6.20 -11.27 14.82
C THR A 170 -5.13 -11.98 15.65
N ILE A 171 -3.93 -12.17 15.12
CA ILE A 171 -2.76 -12.73 15.80
C ILE A 171 -1.82 -11.56 16.08
N VAL A 172 -1.54 -11.31 17.36
CA VAL A 172 -0.72 -10.17 17.80
C VAL A 172 0.61 -10.69 18.32
N LEU A 173 1.68 -10.43 17.57
CA LEU A 173 3.04 -10.84 17.93
C LEU A 173 3.62 -9.81 18.90
N ALA A 174 3.94 -10.24 20.12
CA ALA A 174 4.70 -9.43 21.07
C ALA A 174 6.09 -9.08 20.53
N ASN A 175 6.74 -8.08 21.15
CA ASN A 175 8.10 -7.72 20.80
C ASN A 175 9.03 -8.91 21.04
N GLY A 176 9.91 -9.18 20.07
CA GLY A 176 10.85 -10.28 20.17
C GLY A 176 11.12 -10.96 18.84
N THR A 177 11.86 -12.05 18.93
CA THR A 177 12.36 -12.79 17.78
C THR A 177 11.63 -14.12 17.65
N TYR A 178 11.11 -14.38 16.45
CA TYR A 178 10.42 -15.60 16.06
C TYR A 178 11.29 -16.33 15.04
N SER A 179 11.95 -17.39 15.51
CA SER A 179 12.84 -18.23 14.70
C SER A 179 12.46 -19.70 14.85
N GLN A 180 12.61 -20.47 13.77
CA GLN A 180 12.53 -21.92 13.74
C GLN A 180 13.22 -22.47 12.47
N THR A 181 13.36 -23.78 12.38
CA THR A 181 13.75 -24.43 11.13
C THR A 181 12.55 -24.45 10.18
N GLY A 182 12.64 -23.74 9.05
CA GLY A 182 11.58 -23.68 8.04
C GLY A 182 10.49 -22.63 8.33
N PRO A 183 9.46 -22.56 7.48
CA PRO A 183 8.48 -21.47 7.48
C PRO A 183 7.46 -21.56 8.63
N PHE A 184 6.97 -20.41 9.07
CA PHE A 184 5.64 -20.28 9.65
C PHE A 184 4.62 -20.29 8.51
N VAL A 185 3.61 -21.17 8.60
CA VAL A 185 2.69 -21.40 7.49
C VAL A 185 1.25 -21.12 7.91
N LEU A 186 0.57 -20.27 7.14
CA LEU A 186 -0.89 -20.14 7.14
C LEU A 186 -1.40 -20.76 5.84
N SER A 187 -2.07 -21.91 5.94
CA SER A 187 -2.49 -22.71 4.79
C SER A 187 -3.97 -23.04 4.83
N ASN A 188 -4.66 -22.86 3.70
CA ASN A 188 -6.09 -23.10 3.54
C ASN A 188 -6.96 -22.31 4.53
N LYS A 189 -6.57 -21.07 4.84
CA LYS A 189 -7.28 -20.19 5.77
C LYS A 189 -7.87 -19.00 5.02
N ASN A 190 -9.16 -18.79 5.18
CA ASN A 190 -9.89 -17.77 4.44
C ASN A 190 -10.58 -16.84 5.43
N GLY A 191 -10.13 -15.58 5.44
CA GLY A 191 -10.91 -14.49 6.00
C GLY A 191 -12.03 -14.07 5.05
N THR A 192 -12.71 -12.98 5.41
CA THR A 192 -13.61 -12.26 4.49
C THR A 192 -13.17 -10.80 4.41
N ALA A 193 -13.64 -10.07 3.40
CA ALA A 193 -13.35 -8.63 3.29
C ALA A 193 -13.75 -7.85 4.56
N SER A 194 -14.85 -8.25 5.22
CA SER A 194 -15.32 -7.66 6.49
C SER A 194 -14.61 -8.20 7.74
N ASN A 195 -14.07 -9.42 7.68
CA ASN A 195 -13.44 -10.11 8.79
C ASN A 195 -12.14 -10.79 8.30
N PRO A 196 -11.10 -10.01 7.95
CA PRO A 196 -9.85 -10.59 7.49
C PRO A 196 -9.14 -11.34 8.62
N ILE A 197 -8.25 -12.27 8.26
CA ILE A 197 -7.28 -12.80 9.21
C ILE A 197 -6.13 -11.79 9.28
N THR A 198 -5.79 -11.29 10.47
CA THR A 198 -4.72 -10.31 10.64
C THR A 198 -3.56 -10.92 11.41
N ILE A 199 -2.34 -10.83 10.88
CA ILE A 199 -1.08 -11.20 11.53
C ILE A 199 -0.32 -9.90 11.73
N LYS A 200 -0.21 -9.41 12.96
CA LYS A 200 0.39 -8.09 13.22
C LYS A 200 1.38 -8.07 14.37
N ALA A 201 2.39 -7.21 14.28
CA ALA A 201 3.20 -6.86 15.44
C ALA A 201 2.38 -6.03 16.45
N ALA A 202 2.64 -6.25 17.74
CA ALA A 202 2.12 -5.40 18.82
C ALA A 202 2.68 -3.98 18.72
N ASN A 203 3.98 -3.87 18.38
CA ASN A 203 4.66 -2.61 18.11
C ASN A 203 5.38 -2.70 16.77
N LEU A 204 5.25 -1.68 15.94
CA LEU A 204 5.77 -1.62 14.57
C LEU A 204 7.26 -2.01 14.51
N GLY A 205 7.58 -3.03 13.72
CA GLY A 205 8.95 -3.52 13.49
C GLY A 205 9.61 -4.25 14.65
N GLN A 206 8.90 -4.46 15.78
CA GLN A 206 9.47 -5.09 16.98
C GLN A 206 9.21 -6.60 17.08
N ALA A 207 8.33 -7.15 16.23
CA ALA A 207 8.19 -8.60 16.04
C ALA A 207 9.03 -9.04 14.83
N ILE A 208 10.10 -9.80 15.09
CA ILE A 208 11.15 -10.08 14.11
C ILE A 208 11.11 -11.55 13.68
N ILE A 209 10.82 -11.81 12.41
CA ILE A 209 10.99 -13.12 11.77
C ILE A 209 12.47 -13.29 11.40
N SER A 210 13.17 -14.27 11.99
CA SER A 210 14.63 -14.39 11.86
C SER A 210 15.16 -15.83 11.77
N GLY A 211 16.48 -15.98 11.62
CA GLY A 211 17.15 -17.27 11.49
C GLY A 211 16.71 -17.97 10.20
N GLY A 212 16.50 -19.28 10.26
CA GLY A 212 15.97 -20.06 9.13
C GLY A 212 14.46 -19.92 8.91
N ALA A 213 13.75 -19.08 9.69
CA ALA A 213 12.31 -18.92 9.55
C ALA A 213 11.93 -18.10 8.31
N SER A 214 10.66 -18.15 7.94
CA SER A 214 10.01 -17.31 6.94
C SER A 214 8.50 -17.29 7.22
N LEU A 215 7.72 -16.51 6.49
CA LEU A 215 6.26 -16.58 6.52
C LEU A 215 5.74 -17.02 5.15
N GLN A 216 4.82 -18.00 5.15
CA GLN A 216 4.18 -18.46 3.92
C GLN A 216 2.66 -18.44 4.08
N ILE A 217 1.99 -17.81 3.12
CA ILE A 217 0.54 -17.76 2.98
C ILE A 217 0.19 -18.62 1.78
N GLN A 218 -0.51 -19.73 2.02
CA GLN A 218 -0.77 -20.75 1.01
C GLN A 218 -2.26 -21.00 0.85
N ASN A 219 -2.78 -20.98 -0.37
CA ASN A 219 -4.18 -21.30 -0.70
C ASN A 219 -5.17 -20.57 0.23
N SER A 220 -4.89 -19.30 0.52
CA SER A 220 -5.58 -18.53 1.57
C SER A 220 -6.07 -17.20 1.02
N SER A 221 -7.04 -16.59 1.68
CA SER A 221 -7.60 -15.32 1.22
C SER A 221 -7.97 -14.36 2.34
N ASN A 222 -8.01 -13.06 2.02
CA ASN A 222 -8.38 -11.99 2.94
C ASN A 222 -7.51 -12.01 4.21
N VAL A 223 -6.19 -11.93 4.02
CA VAL A 223 -5.20 -11.93 5.10
C VAL A 223 -4.46 -10.60 5.10
N VAL A 224 -4.24 -10.02 6.28
CA VAL A 224 -3.43 -8.82 6.48
C VAL A 224 -2.16 -9.20 7.24
N ILE A 225 -0.99 -8.83 6.73
CA ILE A 225 0.31 -8.97 7.39
C ILE A 225 0.82 -7.57 7.68
N GLU A 226 0.90 -7.21 8.95
CA GLU A 226 1.11 -5.83 9.38
C GLU A 226 2.27 -5.67 10.37
N GLY A 227 3.20 -4.78 10.05
CA GLY A 227 4.14 -4.26 11.04
C GLY A 227 5.26 -5.20 11.47
N LEU A 228 5.48 -6.31 10.77
CA LEU A 228 6.54 -7.27 11.06
C LEU A 228 7.89 -6.79 10.52
N LYS A 229 8.98 -7.32 11.10
CA LYS A 229 10.33 -7.18 10.54
C LYS A 229 10.87 -8.53 10.10
N PHE A 230 11.32 -8.63 8.85
CA PHE A 230 11.96 -9.83 8.30
C PHE A 230 13.48 -9.63 8.26
N THR A 231 14.21 -10.45 9.01
CA THR A 231 15.67 -10.51 9.01
C THR A 231 16.17 -11.95 8.90
N ASN A 232 15.34 -12.84 8.36
CA ASN A 232 15.70 -14.24 8.18
C ASN A 232 16.81 -14.40 7.13
N SER A 233 17.47 -15.55 7.16
CA SER A 233 18.61 -15.90 6.31
C SER A 233 18.25 -17.08 5.40
N GLY A 234 18.69 -17.02 4.14
CA GLY A 234 18.67 -18.17 3.21
C GLY A 234 17.31 -18.59 2.66
N ASN A 235 16.21 -17.97 3.10
CA ASN A 235 14.85 -18.28 2.64
C ASN A 235 14.11 -17.00 2.24
N THR A 236 13.21 -17.09 1.26
CA THR A 236 12.26 -16.01 0.96
C THR A 236 11.53 -15.60 2.23
N GLY A 237 11.56 -14.30 2.56
CA GLY A 237 11.01 -13.78 3.80
C GLY A 237 9.49 -13.97 3.87
N LEU A 238 8.80 -13.65 2.77
CA LEU A 238 7.38 -13.82 2.61
C LEU A 238 7.01 -14.48 1.27
N LEU A 239 6.31 -15.61 1.31
CA LEU A 239 5.72 -16.25 0.13
C LEU A 239 4.20 -16.13 0.17
N LEU A 240 3.62 -15.61 -0.92
CA LEU A 240 2.20 -15.67 -1.22
C LEU A 240 1.99 -16.70 -2.34
N ASP A 241 1.48 -17.88 -1.99
CA ASP A 241 1.32 -18.99 -2.93
C ASP A 241 -0.14 -19.38 -3.06
N GLY A 242 -0.68 -19.26 -4.27
CA GLY A 242 -2.09 -19.51 -4.58
C GLY A 242 -3.07 -18.74 -3.69
N SER A 243 -2.65 -17.55 -3.25
CA SER A 243 -3.36 -16.74 -2.27
C SER A 243 -3.77 -15.39 -2.86
N ASN A 244 -4.93 -14.90 -2.46
CA ASN A 244 -5.55 -13.70 -3.01
C ASN A 244 -6.14 -12.78 -1.95
N ASN A 245 -6.37 -11.52 -2.29
CA ASN A 245 -6.85 -10.51 -1.33
C ASN A 245 -5.93 -10.43 -0.09
N ILE A 246 -4.62 -10.61 -0.28
CA ILE A 246 -3.63 -10.50 0.79
C ILE A 246 -3.11 -9.08 0.84
N ARG A 247 -3.10 -8.45 2.02
CA ARG A 247 -2.50 -7.14 2.24
C ARG A 247 -1.21 -7.28 3.05
N VAL A 248 -0.08 -6.94 2.45
CA VAL A 248 1.24 -6.88 3.11
C VAL A 248 1.54 -5.42 3.37
N THR A 249 1.44 -4.97 4.63
CA THR A 249 1.52 -3.53 4.94
C THR A 249 2.38 -3.18 6.14
N ARG A 250 3.06 -2.03 6.07
CA ARG A 250 3.88 -1.50 7.18
C ARG A 250 4.99 -2.44 7.67
N ASN A 251 5.44 -3.38 6.85
CA ASN A 251 6.50 -4.30 7.22
C ASN A 251 7.87 -3.75 6.84
N ARG A 252 8.91 -4.26 7.48
CA ARG A 252 10.30 -4.01 7.12
C ARG A 252 10.99 -5.29 6.68
N PHE A 253 11.52 -5.30 5.46
CA PHE A 253 12.34 -6.39 4.95
C PHE A 253 13.80 -5.94 4.96
N ALA A 254 14.65 -6.68 5.67
CA ALA A 254 16.08 -6.47 5.79
C ALA A 254 16.75 -7.85 6.02
N LEU A 255 16.53 -8.76 5.07
CA LEU A 255 17.02 -10.15 5.16
C LEU A 255 18.55 -10.18 5.14
N GLN A 256 19.13 -11.16 5.81
CA GLN A 256 20.57 -11.31 5.89
C GLN A 256 21.12 -11.75 4.52
N ALA A 257 22.17 -11.06 4.06
CA ALA A 257 22.87 -11.43 2.84
C ALA A 257 23.42 -12.86 2.96
N THR A 258 23.20 -13.64 1.91
CA THR A 258 23.68 -15.01 1.75
C THR A 258 24.95 -15.08 0.90
N GLY A 259 25.24 -14.02 0.13
CA GLY A 259 26.27 -14.03 -0.90
C GLY A 259 25.84 -14.76 -2.17
N SER A 260 24.54 -15.06 -2.32
CA SER A 260 23.95 -15.82 -3.44
C SER A 260 22.65 -15.14 -3.92
N THR A 261 21.73 -15.92 -4.49
CA THR A 261 20.40 -15.50 -4.95
C THR A 261 19.37 -15.59 -3.83
N LEU A 262 18.55 -14.55 -3.65
CA LEU A 262 17.48 -14.54 -2.66
C LEU A 262 16.35 -13.57 -3.03
N ILE A 263 15.17 -14.12 -3.30
CA ILE A 263 13.91 -13.35 -3.42
C ILE A 263 13.43 -12.99 -2.00
N TRP A 264 12.98 -11.76 -1.74
CA TRP A 264 12.49 -11.38 -0.40
C TRP A 264 10.98 -11.59 -0.23
N LEU A 265 10.20 -11.16 -1.22
CA LEU A 265 8.76 -11.37 -1.30
C LEU A 265 8.43 -12.02 -2.65
N GLN A 266 7.82 -13.20 -2.60
CA GLN A 266 7.41 -13.93 -3.80
C GLN A 266 5.89 -14.04 -3.89
N VAL A 267 5.34 -13.79 -5.08
CA VAL A 267 3.95 -14.07 -5.45
C VAL A 267 3.92 -15.19 -6.50
N SER A 268 3.20 -16.26 -6.22
CA SER A 268 3.09 -17.44 -7.08
C SER A 268 1.78 -18.20 -6.88
N GLY A 269 1.61 -19.28 -7.64
CA GLY A 269 0.60 -20.30 -7.40
C GLY A 269 -0.77 -20.00 -8.04
N VAL A 270 -1.53 -21.07 -8.23
CA VAL A 270 -2.86 -21.01 -8.84
C VAL A 270 -3.80 -20.19 -7.95
N ASN A 271 -4.62 -19.32 -8.56
CA ASN A 271 -5.60 -18.47 -7.86
C ASN A 271 -4.97 -17.30 -7.06
N SER A 272 -3.74 -16.90 -7.39
CA SER A 272 -3.17 -15.66 -6.86
C SER A 272 -3.69 -14.44 -7.63
N HIS A 273 -4.29 -13.49 -6.91
CA HIS A 273 -4.81 -12.24 -7.46
C HIS A 273 -5.19 -11.23 -6.37
N HIS A 274 -5.41 -9.96 -6.73
CA HIS A 274 -5.92 -8.90 -5.85
C HIS A 274 -5.12 -8.72 -4.55
N ASN A 275 -3.83 -9.01 -4.56
CA ASN A 275 -2.93 -8.77 -3.45
C ASN A 275 -2.50 -7.30 -3.44
N ARG A 276 -2.29 -6.75 -2.26
CA ARG A 276 -1.83 -5.38 -2.05
C ARG A 276 -0.55 -5.39 -1.21
N ILE A 277 0.54 -4.88 -1.76
CA ILE A 277 1.83 -4.72 -1.08
C ILE A 277 2.02 -3.22 -0.89
N ASP A 278 1.76 -2.71 0.32
CA ASP A 278 1.72 -1.27 0.57
C ASP A 278 2.47 -0.78 1.81
N HIS A 279 3.05 0.42 1.78
CA HIS A 279 3.70 1.02 2.96
C HIS A 279 4.81 0.16 3.58
N ASN A 280 5.55 -0.64 2.81
CA ASN A 280 6.66 -1.44 3.34
C ASN A 280 8.02 -0.77 3.08
N ASP A 281 9.01 -1.14 3.89
CA ASP A 281 10.43 -0.77 3.74
C ASP A 281 11.19 -1.99 3.21
N PHE A 282 11.84 -1.87 2.05
CA PHE A 282 12.64 -2.91 1.42
C PHE A 282 14.06 -2.39 1.17
N GLY A 283 15.00 -2.78 2.02
CA GLY A 283 16.42 -2.48 1.84
C GLY A 283 17.22 -2.48 3.14
N PRO A 284 18.56 -2.47 3.06
CA PRO A 284 19.40 -2.65 1.87
C PRO A 284 19.49 -4.13 1.42
N LYS A 285 19.78 -4.40 0.13
CA LYS A 285 19.96 -5.77 -0.39
C LYS A 285 21.18 -5.91 -1.29
N SER A 286 22.04 -6.89 -0.97
CA SER A 286 23.24 -7.22 -1.76
C SER A 286 23.20 -8.49 -2.59
N ASP A 287 22.41 -9.47 -2.17
CA ASP A 287 22.20 -10.73 -2.89
C ASP A 287 21.57 -10.48 -4.27
N THR A 288 21.81 -11.38 -5.22
CA THR A 288 21.08 -11.41 -6.50
C THR A 288 19.65 -11.93 -6.29
N ASP A 289 18.88 -12.02 -7.37
CA ASP A 289 17.42 -12.12 -7.44
C ASP A 289 16.66 -10.92 -6.87
N PRO A 290 15.38 -10.72 -7.26
CA PRO A 290 14.64 -9.51 -6.93
C PRO A 290 14.27 -9.33 -5.45
N LEU A 291 13.95 -8.09 -5.04
CA LEU A 291 13.22 -7.90 -3.77
C LEU A 291 11.83 -8.51 -3.87
N ILE A 292 11.05 -8.11 -4.89
CA ILE A 292 9.72 -8.64 -5.16
C ILE A 292 9.73 -9.39 -6.49
N ALA A 293 9.28 -10.64 -6.50
CA ALA A 293 9.20 -11.45 -7.72
C ALA A 293 7.83 -12.12 -7.89
N TYR A 294 7.29 -12.00 -9.10
CA TYR A 294 6.08 -12.71 -9.54
C TYR A 294 6.49 -13.91 -10.39
N GLN A 295 6.39 -15.12 -9.82
CA GLN A 295 6.88 -16.34 -10.45
C GLN A 295 5.79 -17.09 -11.24
N GLY A 296 4.52 -16.66 -11.12
CA GLY A 296 3.38 -17.26 -11.80
C GLY A 296 2.86 -18.54 -11.13
N ASP A 297 1.88 -19.17 -11.78
CA ASP A 297 1.14 -20.35 -11.29
C ASP A 297 1.70 -21.70 -11.75
N GLY A 298 2.78 -21.68 -12.54
CA GLY A 298 3.34 -22.89 -13.18
C GLY A 298 2.56 -23.39 -14.39
N ASN A 299 1.45 -22.74 -14.76
CA ASN A 299 0.55 -23.08 -15.87
C ASN A 299 0.42 -21.95 -16.90
N GLY A 300 1.40 -21.05 -16.94
CA GLY A 300 1.47 -19.98 -17.93
C GLY A 300 0.85 -18.65 -17.49
N ASN A 301 0.35 -18.53 -16.25
CA ASN A 301 -0.33 -17.31 -15.79
C ASN A 301 0.44 -16.61 -14.67
N ILE A 302 0.45 -15.28 -14.74
CA ILE A 302 0.84 -14.40 -13.65
C ILE A 302 -0.34 -14.13 -12.69
N SER A 303 -0.05 -13.76 -11.44
CA SER A 303 -1.04 -13.18 -10.53
C SER A 303 -1.66 -11.91 -11.13
N GLN A 304 -2.96 -11.70 -10.87
CA GLN A 304 -3.73 -10.64 -11.52
C GLN A 304 -4.28 -9.58 -10.55
N TYR A 305 -4.39 -8.34 -11.03
CA TYR A 305 -4.98 -7.19 -10.29
C TYR A 305 -4.29 -6.90 -8.95
N ASP A 306 -3.03 -7.27 -8.82
CA ASP A 306 -2.23 -6.92 -7.64
C ASP A 306 -1.81 -5.45 -7.70
N VAL A 307 -1.63 -4.85 -6.52
CA VAL A 307 -1.23 -3.46 -6.35
C VAL A 307 0.02 -3.37 -5.47
N ILE A 308 1.06 -2.68 -5.95
CA ILE A 308 2.27 -2.36 -5.20
C ILE A 308 2.33 -0.84 -5.05
N GLU A 309 2.17 -0.33 -3.83
CA GLU A 309 2.09 1.13 -3.62
C GLU A 309 2.62 1.68 -2.29
N TYR A 310 3.09 2.93 -2.29
CA TYR A 310 3.63 3.60 -1.09
C TYR A 310 4.76 2.85 -0.40
N ASN A 311 5.49 1.98 -1.11
CA ASN A 311 6.66 1.29 -0.56
C ASN A 311 7.92 2.13 -0.75
N TYR A 312 8.84 1.99 0.19
CA TYR A 312 10.19 2.52 0.12
C TYR A 312 11.15 1.40 -0.28
N PHE A 313 11.65 1.46 -1.51
CA PHE A 313 12.70 0.57 -2.01
C PHE A 313 14.01 1.33 -2.00
N HIS A 314 15.03 0.80 -1.32
CA HIS A 314 16.28 1.52 -1.22
C HIS A 314 17.51 0.62 -1.12
N ASP A 315 18.65 1.17 -1.54
CA ASP A 315 19.98 0.60 -1.37
C ASP A 315 20.07 -0.86 -1.86
N VAL A 316 19.64 -1.10 -3.09
CA VAL A 316 19.79 -2.39 -3.78
C VAL A 316 21.09 -2.36 -4.55
N GLY A 317 22.09 -3.14 -4.16
CA GLY A 317 23.41 -3.08 -4.78
C GLY A 317 24.42 -4.01 -4.09
N PRO A 318 25.59 -4.27 -4.68
CA PRO A 318 26.18 -3.54 -5.79
C PRO A 318 25.62 -3.95 -7.15
N TRP A 319 25.92 -3.13 -8.16
CA TRP A 319 25.62 -3.38 -9.56
C TRP A 319 26.12 -4.74 -10.05
N VAL A 320 25.24 -5.46 -10.74
CA VAL A 320 25.55 -6.67 -11.52
C VAL A 320 24.98 -6.53 -12.92
N ALA A 321 25.46 -7.36 -13.85
CA ALA A 321 25.00 -7.30 -15.23
C ALA A 321 23.53 -7.73 -15.41
N ASN A 322 23.02 -8.64 -14.56
CA ASN A 322 21.67 -9.19 -14.66
C ASN A 322 21.27 -9.90 -13.35
N GLY A 323 19.96 -9.89 -13.05
CA GLY A 323 19.34 -10.72 -12.02
C GLY A 323 19.40 -10.10 -10.64
N LYS A 324 19.21 -8.78 -10.53
CA LYS A 324 19.08 -8.07 -9.24
C LYS A 324 18.05 -6.95 -9.35
N GLU A 325 16.95 -7.23 -10.03
CA GLU A 325 15.86 -6.27 -10.17
C GLU A 325 15.33 -5.85 -8.78
N THR A 326 14.81 -4.64 -8.63
CA THR A 326 14.04 -4.33 -7.41
C THR A 326 12.70 -5.06 -7.48
N ILE A 327 11.99 -4.97 -8.60
CA ILE A 327 10.74 -5.68 -8.85
C ILE A 327 10.82 -6.43 -10.18
N ARG A 328 10.48 -7.72 -10.16
CA ARG A 328 10.27 -8.53 -11.38
C ARG A 328 8.82 -8.98 -11.48
N LEU A 329 8.07 -8.36 -12.40
CA LEU A 329 6.64 -8.59 -12.61
C LEU A 329 6.40 -9.62 -13.73
N GLY A 330 6.79 -10.86 -13.45
CA GLY A 330 6.62 -12.03 -14.32
C GLY A 330 7.94 -12.68 -14.74
N LEU A 331 7.85 -13.57 -15.71
CA LEU A 331 8.98 -14.29 -16.31
C LEU A 331 8.75 -14.36 -17.83
N SER A 332 9.82 -14.62 -18.60
CA SER A 332 9.70 -14.83 -20.05
C SER A 332 8.64 -15.89 -20.41
N GLY A 333 8.65 -17.03 -19.73
CA GLY A 333 7.71 -18.14 -19.95
C GLY A 333 6.24 -17.84 -19.67
N ILE A 334 5.93 -16.74 -18.97
CA ILE A 334 4.55 -16.31 -18.67
C ILE A 334 4.25 -14.91 -19.23
N SER A 335 5.13 -14.39 -20.09
CA SER A 335 5.09 -12.99 -20.52
C SER A 335 3.87 -12.58 -21.33
N LEU A 336 3.25 -13.54 -22.03
CA LEU A 336 2.02 -13.32 -22.78
C LEU A 336 0.77 -13.31 -21.89
N SER A 337 0.88 -13.68 -20.61
CA SER A 337 -0.25 -13.62 -19.68
C SER A 337 -0.54 -12.19 -19.24
N ASN A 338 -1.83 -11.90 -19.02
CA ASN A 338 -2.30 -10.59 -18.61
C ASN A 338 -2.31 -10.48 -17.09
N GLY A 339 -1.57 -9.51 -16.56
CA GLY A 339 -1.52 -9.24 -15.13
C GLY A 339 -2.56 -8.22 -14.67
N TYR A 340 -2.80 -7.14 -15.42
CA TYR A 340 -3.61 -6.02 -14.91
C TYR A 340 -3.10 -5.47 -13.57
N ASN A 341 -1.82 -5.70 -13.26
CA ASN A 341 -1.22 -5.29 -11.99
C ASN A 341 -0.83 -3.81 -12.06
N THR A 342 -0.86 -3.15 -10.91
CA THR A 342 -0.54 -1.73 -10.78
C THR A 342 0.63 -1.50 -9.83
N ILE A 343 1.69 -0.86 -10.29
CA ILE A 343 2.81 -0.37 -9.46
C ILE A 343 2.69 1.15 -9.42
N GLN A 344 2.35 1.72 -8.26
CA GLN A 344 2.10 3.15 -8.13
C GLN A 344 2.57 3.79 -6.85
N TYR A 345 2.91 5.07 -6.87
CA TYR A 345 3.27 5.82 -5.67
C TYR A 345 4.38 5.17 -4.82
N ASN A 346 5.38 4.53 -5.45
CA ASN A 346 6.55 4.00 -4.74
C ASN A 346 7.76 4.91 -4.93
N LEU A 347 8.67 4.91 -3.94
CA LEU A 347 9.98 5.54 -4.04
C LEU A 347 11.05 4.46 -4.20
N PHE A 348 11.85 4.60 -5.26
CA PHE A 348 13.05 3.82 -5.53
C PHE A 348 14.26 4.75 -5.36
N GLU A 349 15.06 4.55 -4.31
CA GLU A 349 16.19 5.42 -3.97
C GLU A 349 17.49 4.60 -3.87
N ASN A 350 18.49 4.90 -4.69
CA ASN A 350 19.74 4.12 -4.79
C ASN A 350 19.49 2.63 -5.09
N CYS A 351 18.52 2.33 -5.96
CA CYS A 351 18.25 0.97 -6.43
C CYS A 351 19.22 0.57 -7.54
N ASP A 352 20.49 0.42 -7.21
CA ASP A 352 21.63 0.27 -8.11
C ASP A 352 22.00 -1.19 -8.45
N GLY A 353 21.01 -2.07 -8.47
CA GLY A 353 21.23 -3.52 -8.54
C GLY A 353 21.69 -3.98 -9.91
N GLU A 354 21.06 -3.47 -10.98
CA GLU A 354 21.27 -3.86 -12.38
C GLU A 354 20.53 -2.87 -13.31
N PRO A 355 20.60 -3.01 -14.66
CA PRO A 355 19.88 -2.12 -15.57
C PRO A 355 18.36 -2.06 -15.39
N GLU A 356 17.72 -3.13 -14.89
CA GLU A 356 16.26 -3.21 -14.71
C GLU A 356 15.85 -3.03 -13.24
N ILE A 357 15.61 -1.79 -12.78
CA ILE A 357 15.06 -1.53 -11.44
C ILE A 357 13.68 -2.21 -11.33
N VAL A 358 12.80 -1.93 -12.31
CA VAL A 358 11.52 -2.63 -12.47
C VAL A 358 11.52 -3.33 -13.82
N SER A 359 11.43 -4.66 -13.79
CA SER A 359 11.36 -5.50 -14.99
C SER A 359 9.95 -6.06 -15.16
N VAL A 360 9.19 -5.47 -16.08
CA VAL A 360 7.86 -5.95 -16.43
C VAL A 360 7.99 -7.06 -17.47
N LYS A 361 7.54 -8.26 -17.11
CA LYS A 361 7.66 -9.49 -17.89
C LYS A 361 6.29 -10.17 -18.01
N SER A 362 5.26 -9.36 -18.26
CA SER A 362 3.85 -9.74 -18.42
C SER A 362 3.08 -8.61 -19.13
N SER A 363 1.82 -8.85 -19.47
CA SER A 363 1.01 -7.95 -20.31
C SER A 363 -0.08 -7.20 -19.52
N ASN A 364 -0.56 -6.09 -20.09
CA ASN A 364 -1.68 -5.28 -19.58
C ASN A 364 -1.49 -4.68 -18.18
N ASN A 365 -0.25 -4.41 -17.76
CA ASN A 365 0.05 -3.80 -16.46
C ASN A 365 0.13 -2.28 -16.54
N THR A 366 0.07 -1.63 -15.37
CA THR A 366 0.26 -0.18 -15.22
C THR A 366 1.40 0.11 -14.23
N VAL A 367 2.34 0.97 -14.61
CA VAL A 367 3.35 1.54 -13.70
C VAL A 367 3.27 3.05 -13.75
N ARG A 368 2.82 3.68 -12.66
CA ARG A 368 2.50 5.11 -12.65
C ARG A 368 2.85 5.84 -11.37
N TYR A 369 3.15 7.14 -11.45
CA TYR A 369 3.32 7.98 -10.25
C TYR A 369 4.39 7.50 -9.27
N ASN A 370 5.36 6.73 -9.77
CA ASN A 370 6.52 6.32 -8.97
C ASN A 370 7.65 7.34 -9.10
N THR A 371 8.51 7.38 -8.10
CA THR A 371 9.72 8.22 -8.09
C THR A 371 10.95 7.33 -8.09
N PHE A 372 11.75 7.44 -9.14
CA PHE A 372 13.09 6.84 -9.25
C PHE A 372 14.09 7.93 -8.98
N LYS A 373 14.77 7.88 -7.85
CA LYS A 373 15.67 8.91 -7.37
C LYS A 373 17.07 8.34 -7.21
N THR A 374 18.06 9.01 -7.82
CA THR A 374 19.49 8.69 -7.70
C THR A 374 19.81 7.19 -7.89
N SER A 375 19.04 6.51 -8.75
CA SER A 375 19.10 5.05 -8.94
C SER A 375 19.70 4.70 -10.30
N LYS A 376 20.59 3.72 -10.32
CA LYS A 376 21.18 3.16 -11.54
C LYS A 376 20.25 2.09 -12.13
N GLY A 377 19.98 2.19 -13.41
CA GLY A 377 18.96 1.42 -14.12
C GLY A 377 17.66 2.22 -14.30
N GLY A 378 16.61 1.54 -14.73
CA GLY A 378 15.31 2.17 -14.98
C GLY A 378 14.14 1.20 -15.02
N LEU A 379 13.03 1.65 -15.59
CA LEU A 379 11.82 0.86 -15.81
C LEU A 379 11.89 0.18 -17.18
N THR A 380 11.90 -1.15 -17.21
CA THR A 380 11.95 -1.92 -18.46
C THR A 380 10.69 -2.74 -18.69
N SER A 381 9.99 -2.51 -19.80
CA SER A 381 9.06 -3.49 -20.38
C SER A 381 9.88 -4.55 -21.10
N ARG A 382 10.31 -5.56 -20.35
CA ARG A 382 11.28 -6.54 -20.85
C ARG A 382 10.62 -7.61 -21.72
N HIS A 383 9.40 -8.01 -21.34
CA HIS A 383 8.52 -8.89 -22.12
C HIS A 383 7.05 -8.51 -21.91
N GLY A 384 6.16 -9.06 -22.75
CA GLY A 384 4.72 -8.81 -22.69
C GLY A 384 4.30 -7.57 -23.48
N HIS A 385 3.00 -7.27 -23.46
CA HIS A 385 2.35 -6.32 -24.37
C HIS A 385 1.35 -5.41 -23.64
N ASN A 386 0.98 -4.31 -24.27
CA ASN A 386 -0.09 -3.40 -23.83
C ASN A 386 0.07 -2.87 -22.39
N ASN A 387 1.31 -2.72 -21.93
CA ASN A 387 1.61 -2.07 -20.65
C ASN A 387 1.55 -0.54 -20.77
N SER A 388 1.11 0.13 -19.71
CA SER A 388 1.07 1.60 -19.60
C SER A 388 2.05 2.12 -18.54
N PHE A 389 2.91 3.06 -18.93
CA PHE A 389 3.96 3.65 -18.10
C PHE A 389 3.78 5.17 -18.07
N TYR A 390 3.25 5.73 -16.99
CA TYR A 390 2.89 7.15 -17.02
C TYR A 390 2.98 7.92 -15.71
N GLY A 391 3.24 9.22 -15.81
CA GLY A 391 3.34 10.08 -14.62
C GLY A 391 4.47 9.72 -13.67
N ASN A 392 5.46 8.94 -14.10
CA ASN A 392 6.60 8.60 -13.26
C ASN A 392 7.65 9.71 -13.30
N TYR A 393 8.35 9.88 -12.19
CA TYR A 393 9.45 10.83 -12.01
C TYR A 393 10.78 10.07 -11.99
N PHE A 394 11.69 10.38 -12.91
CA PHE A 394 13.05 9.85 -12.92
C PHE A 394 14.02 11.00 -12.66
N LEU A 395 14.63 11.02 -11.49
CA LEU A 395 15.44 12.12 -10.97
C LEU A 395 16.86 11.62 -10.72
N GLY A 396 17.72 11.81 -11.72
CA GLY A 396 19.15 11.57 -11.60
C GLY A 396 19.89 12.72 -10.92
N ASP A 397 21.18 12.52 -10.70
CA ASP A 397 22.10 13.56 -10.22
C ASP A 397 22.97 14.16 -11.35
N GLY A 398 22.91 13.58 -12.55
CA GLY A 398 23.69 14.00 -13.72
C GLY A 398 25.17 13.62 -13.64
N VAL A 399 25.56 12.84 -12.63
CA VAL A 399 26.94 12.46 -12.31
C VAL A 399 27.13 10.95 -12.36
N GLU A 400 26.30 10.20 -11.62
CA GLU A 400 26.41 8.75 -11.52
C GLU A 400 25.99 8.08 -12.82
N SER A 401 26.82 7.17 -13.33
CA SER A 401 26.56 6.44 -14.58
C SER A 401 25.34 5.53 -14.48
N GLU A 402 24.73 5.21 -15.62
CA GLU A 402 23.63 4.24 -15.76
C GLU A 402 22.28 4.69 -15.16
N GLN A 403 22.11 5.95 -14.78
CA GLN A 403 20.80 6.48 -14.38
C GLN A 403 19.90 6.60 -15.62
N ALA A 404 18.89 5.73 -15.75
CA ALA A 404 18.09 5.56 -16.96
C ALA A 404 16.59 5.78 -16.68
N GLY A 405 15.81 5.98 -17.74
CA GLY A 405 14.36 6.12 -17.67
C GLY A 405 13.64 4.83 -18.07
N ILE A 406 13.00 4.84 -19.25
CA ILE A 406 12.14 3.76 -19.72
C ILE A 406 12.72 3.06 -20.94
N ARG A 407 12.84 1.73 -20.87
CA ARG A 407 13.17 0.85 -22.01
C ARG A 407 12.00 -0.07 -22.32
N ILE A 408 11.67 -0.27 -23.59
CA ILE A 408 10.61 -1.21 -23.98
C ILE A 408 11.01 -2.16 -25.10
N TYR A 409 10.37 -3.33 -25.08
CA TYR A 409 10.20 -4.31 -26.16
C TYR A 409 8.72 -4.69 -26.22
N GLY A 410 8.25 -5.31 -27.31
CA GLY A 410 6.87 -5.78 -27.44
C GLY A 410 5.86 -4.71 -27.86
N ASN A 411 4.59 -5.12 -27.93
CA ASN A 411 3.55 -4.39 -28.66
C ASN A 411 2.70 -3.47 -27.76
N ASP A 412 2.12 -2.44 -28.38
CA ASP A 412 1.00 -1.64 -27.88
C ASP A 412 1.26 -0.88 -26.56
N HIS A 413 2.53 -0.63 -26.22
CA HIS A 413 2.89 0.11 -25.01
C HIS A 413 2.50 1.58 -25.09
N LYS A 414 2.10 2.15 -23.94
CA LYS A 414 1.85 3.59 -23.78
C LYS A 414 2.83 4.15 -22.77
N ILE A 415 3.60 5.16 -23.17
CA ILE A 415 4.57 5.87 -22.33
C ILE A 415 4.19 7.35 -22.34
N TYR A 416 3.62 7.87 -21.26
CA TYR A 416 3.11 9.25 -21.28
C TYR A 416 3.20 10.02 -19.97
N ASN A 417 3.24 11.35 -20.03
CA ASN A 417 3.34 12.23 -18.85
C ASN A 417 4.50 11.91 -17.89
N ASN A 418 5.55 11.21 -18.33
CA ASN A 418 6.70 10.95 -17.47
C ASN A 418 7.61 12.18 -17.46
N TYR A 419 8.14 12.50 -16.28
CA TYR A 419 9.14 13.55 -16.08
C TYR A 419 10.50 12.92 -15.81
N MET A 420 11.53 13.33 -16.53
CA MET A 420 12.87 12.76 -16.45
C MET A 420 13.90 13.87 -16.42
N GLU A 421 14.77 13.90 -15.40
CA GLU A 421 15.75 14.97 -15.23
C GLU A 421 17.10 14.42 -14.80
N ASN A 422 18.18 14.99 -15.36
CA ASN A 422 19.57 14.69 -15.00
C ASN A 422 19.96 13.21 -15.18
N LEU A 423 19.38 12.51 -16.17
CA LEU A 423 19.72 11.11 -16.43
C LEU A 423 21.02 11.00 -17.22
N THR A 424 21.88 10.07 -16.82
CA THR A 424 23.19 9.84 -17.45
C THR A 424 23.17 8.74 -18.51
N ALA A 425 22.09 7.96 -18.58
CA ALA A 425 21.84 6.95 -19.60
C ALA A 425 20.53 7.24 -20.40
N ASN A 426 20.00 6.23 -21.08
CA ASN A 426 18.83 6.37 -21.96
C ASN A 426 17.58 6.80 -21.19
N ALA A 427 17.05 7.99 -21.50
CA ALA A 427 15.80 8.48 -20.90
C ALA A 427 14.58 7.69 -21.41
N ILE A 428 14.37 7.61 -22.74
CA ILE A 428 13.38 6.69 -23.32
C ILE A 428 14.01 5.97 -24.51
N ILE A 429 13.92 4.64 -24.54
CA ILE A 429 14.35 3.83 -25.68
C ILE A 429 13.28 2.83 -26.12
N LEU A 430 12.91 2.92 -27.40
CA LEU A 430 12.18 1.91 -28.15
C LEU A 430 13.22 1.05 -28.84
N ASP A 431 13.61 -0.06 -28.23
CA ASP A 431 14.78 -0.82 -28.66
C ASP A 431 14.48 -1.69 -29.90
N ASN A 432 15.50 -1.97 -30.71
CA ASN A 432 15.39 -2.99 -31.76
C ASN A 432 15.36 -4.38 -31.11
N ALA A 433 14.91 -5.37 -31.86
CA ALA A 433 14.66 -6.73 -31.40
C ALA A 433 15.40 -7.79 -32.21
N ASP A 434 15.42 -9.01 -31.67
CA ASP A 434 15.96 -10.21 -32.33
C ASP A 434 14.84 -11.20 -32.74
N TYR A 435 13.63 -11.00 -32.23
CA TYR A 435 12.47 -11.84 -32.56
C TYR A 435 11.24 -11.02 -32.98
N ASP A 436 10.55 -11.48 -34.03
CA ASP A 436 9.29 -10.88 -34.51
C ASP A 436 8.11 -11.81 -34.16
N GLY A 437 7.42 -11.50 -33.06
CA GLY A 437 6.18 -12.18 -32.66
C GLY A 437 4.95 -11.79 -33.49
N GLY A 438 5.14 -10.97 -34.53
CA GLY A 438 4.08 -10.46 -35.38
C GLY A 438 3.31 -9.29 -34.78
N THR A 439 2.53 -8.62 -35.62
CA THR A 439 1.73 -7.45 -35.24
C THR A 439 0.70 -7.76 -34.16
N GLY A 440 0.25 -9.01 -34.04
CA GLY A 440 -0.67 -9.44 -32.98
C GLY A 440 0.00 -9.65 -31.62
N GLY A 441 1.31 -9.93 -31.57
CA GLY A 441 2.03 -10.26 -30.33
C GLY A 441 1.71 -11.64 -29.74
N TYR A 442 0.87 -12.45 -30.39
CA TYR A 442 0.49 -13.77 -29.92
C TYR A 442 0.68 -14.81 -31.05
N PRO A 443 1.93 -15.12 -31.42
CA PRO A 443 2.20 -16.17 -32.40
C PRO A 443 1.66 -17.51 -31.90
N SER A 444 1.33 -18.42 -32.83
CA SER A 444 0.88 -19.76 -32.47
C SER A 444 2.04 -20.58 -31.89
N ASN A 445 1.92 -21.01 -30.63
CA ASN A 445 2.88 -21.89 -29.94
C ASN A 445 4.33 -21.40 -29.96
N PRO A 446 4.65 -20.21 -29.40
CA PRO A 446 6.04 -19.76 -29.29
C PRO A 446 6.85 -20.75 -28.45
N SER A 447 8.10 -21.01 -28.86
CA SER A 447 9.01 -21.82 -28.07
C SER A 447 9.46 -21.07 -26.81
N ALA A 448 10.02 -21.80 -25.85
CA ALA A 448 10.60 -21.18 -24.65
C ALA A 448 11.77 -20.24 -24.98
N ASP A 449 12.51 -20.50 -26.07
CA ASP A 449 13.59 -19.63 -26.53
C ASP A 449 13.03 -18.36 -27.15
N ASP A 450 12.00 -18.46 -28.01
CA ASP A 450 11.29 -17.30 -28.55
C ASP A 450 10.81 -16.37 -27.43
N LEU A 451 10.25 -16.92 -26.36
CA LEU A 451 9.76 -16.14 -25.21
C LEU A 451 10.88 -15.41 -24.43
N ARG A 452 12.14 -15.85 -24.53
CA ARG A 452 13.30 -15.21 -23.87
C ARG A 452 13.92 -14.08 -24.68
N GLU A 453 13.64 -14.03 -25.98
CA GLU A 453 14.20 -13.03 -26.88
C GLU A 453 13.73 -11.60 -26.56
N GLN A 454 14.34 -10.63 -27.23
CA GLN A 454 13.81 -9.28 -27.33
C GLN A 454 12.79 -9.23 -28.46
N TRP A 455 11.54 -8.87 -28.13
CA TRP A 455 10.43 -8.89 -29.09
C TRP A 455 10.28 -7.55 -29.79
N LYS A 456 10.10 -7.59 -31.11
CA LYS A 456 9.91 -6.41 -31.95
C LYS A 456 8.74 -5.58 -31.44
N ILE A 457 8.94 -4.27 -31.50
CA ILE A 457 7.96 -3.30 -31.05
C ILE A 457 7.00 -2.99 -32.20
N TYR A 458 5.71 -3.14 -31.92
CA TYR A 458 4.63 -2.62 -32.77
C TYR A 458 3.76 -1.64 -32.00
N ARG A 459 3.43 -0.50 -32.62
CA ARG A 459 2.40 0.44 -32.14
C ARG A 459 2.62 0.99 -30.73
N ALA A 460 3.87 1.14 -30.31
CA ALA A 460 4.19 1.87 -29.10
C ALA A 460 3.84 3.36 -29.27
N GLN A 461 3.34 3.98 -28.21
CA GLN A 461 2.99 5.40 -28.18
C GLN A 461 3.76 6.10 -27.07
N VAL A 462 4.63 7.04 -27.43
CA VAL A 462 5.44 7.87 -26.53
C VAL A 462 4.93 9.29 -26.62
N VAL A 463 4.12 9.71 -25.65
CA VAL A 463 3.28 10.91 -25.75
C VAL A 463 3.42 11.81 -24.54
N ASN A 464 3.58 13.13 -24.71
CA ASN A 464 3.52 14.07 -23.57
C ASN A 464 4.54 13.79 -22.45
N ASN A 465 5.77 13.35 -22.77
CA ASN A 465 6.84 13.22 -21.77
C ASN A 465 7.72 14.47 -21.75
N THR A 466 8.34 14.78 -20.61
CA THR A 466 9.31 15.87 -20.45
C THR A 466 10.65 15.32 -19.99
N ILE A 467 11.70 15.56 -20.77
CA ILE A 467 13.08 15.16 -20.47
C ILE A 467 13.96 16.41 -20.41
N VAL A 468 14.69 16.60 -19.32
CA VAL A 468 15.51 17.81 -19.09
C VAL A 468 16.91 17.47 -18.58
N ASN A 469 17.92 18.14 -19.14
CA ASN A 469 19.31 18.02 -18.72
C ASN A 469 19.86 16.57 -18.64
N SER A 470 19.35 15.69 -19.51
CA SER A 470 19.80 14.29 -19.59
C SER A 470 20.80 14.10 -20.75
N THR A 471 21.62 13.06 -20.71
CA THR A 471 22.59 12.75 -21.78
C THR A 471 21.90 12.33 -23.07
N THR A 472 20.71 11.76 -22.98
CA THR A 472 19.89 11.36 -24.13
C THR A 472 18.42 11.64 -23.86
N GLY A 473 17.66 11.91 -24.91
CA GLY A 473 16.21 12.05 -24.88
C GLY A 473 15.51 10.77 -25.33
N ILE A 474 14.78 10.86 -26.45
CA ILE A 474 13.99 9.75 -26.99
C ILE A 474 14.74 9.08 -28.14
N ILE A 475 15.00 7.78 -27.98
CA ILE A 475 15.67 6.95 -28.97
C ILE A 475 14.67 5.95 -29.57
N VAL A 476 14.59 5.93 -30.90
CA VAL A 476 13.86 4.93 -31.69
C VAL A 476 14.88 4.04 -32.38
N GLY A 477 14.98 2.84 -31.85
CA GLY A 477 15.81 1.75 -32.34
C GLY A 477 17.16 1.59 -31.66
N SER A 478 17.90 0.58 -32.11
CA SER A 478 19.27 0.27 -31.69
C SER A 478 20.02 -0.51 -32.79
N GLY A 479 21.13 -1.18 -32.44
CA GLY A 479 21.93 -1.98 -33.37
C GLY A 479 21.39 -3.37 -33.70
N LYS A 480 20.31 -3.83 -33.07
CA LYS A 480 19.66 -5.14 -33.35
C LYS A 480 18.93 -5.10 -34.71
N PRO A 481 18.62 -6.25 -35.36
CA PRO A 481 18.13 -6.28 -36.74
C PRO A 481 16.68 -5.81 -36.93
N LEU A 482 15.81 -5.95 -35.93
CA LEU A 482 14.38 -5.68 -36.08
C LEU A 482 14.00 -4.33 -35.46
N ALA A 483 13.81 -3.32 -36.30
CA ALA A 483 13.42 -1.98 -35.86
C ALA A 483 11.96 -1.88 -35.38
N PRO A 484 11.65 -0.93 -34.48
CA PRO A 484 10.28 -0.58 -34.12
C PRO A 484 9.42 -0.25 -35.35
N GLN A 485 8.15 -0.64 -35.31
CA GLN A 485 7.20 -0.44 -36.40
C GLN A 485 5.88 0.14 -35.90
N ASP A 486 5.23 0.95 -36.74
CA ASP A 486 3.89 1.53 -36.53
C ASP A 486 3.76 2.33 -35.22
N SER A 487 4.89 2.79 -34.68
CA SER A 487 4.97 3.49 -33.41
C SER A 487 4.76 5.00 -33.58
N ARG A 488 4.56 5.71 -32.48
CA ARG A 488 4.27 7.15 -32.47
C ARG A 488 5.03 7.83 -31.34
N VAL A 489 5.74 8.90 -31.67
CA VAL A 489 6.45 9.78 -30.74
C VAL A 489 5.87 11.18 -30.90
N ALA A 490 5.08 11.64 -29.93
CA ALA A 490 4.33 12.87 -30.10
C ALA A 490 4.25 13.75 -28.87
N ASN A 491 4.18 15.06 -29.09
CA ASN A 491 3.95 16.05 -28.03
C ASN A 491 4.93 15.91 -26.85
N ASN A 492 6.16 15.42 -27.05
CA ASN A 492 7.17 15.34 -26.00
C ASN A 492 8.01 16.61 -25.98
N ILE A 493 8.56 16.95 -24.81
CA ILE A 493 9.62 17.97 -24.65
C ILE A 493 10.93 17.25 -24.33
N VAL A 494 11.99 17.56 -25.08
CA VAL A 494 13.36 17.24 -24.70
C VAL A 494 14.21 18.51 -24.71
N LYS A 495 14.70 18.92 -23.53
CA LYS A 495 15.52 20.12 -23.33
C LYS A 495 16.83 19.74 -22.63
N ASN A 496 17.84 19.38 -23.41
CA ASN A 496 19.17 19.02 -22.89
C ASN A 496 20.21 20.00 -23.43
N SER A 497 21.28 20.28 -22.65
CA SER A 497 22.40 21.11 -23.10
C SER A 497 23.52 20.31 -23.78
N THR A 498 23.50 18.99 -23.65
CA THR A 498 24.47 18.05 -24.22
C THR A 498 23.75 16.83 -24.77
N GLY A 499 24.48 16.01 -25.53
CA GLY A 499 23.98 14.72 -26.00
C GLY A 499 22.90 14.82 -27.07
N THR A 500 22.03 13.82 -27.17
CA THR A 500 21.04 13.74 -28.27
C THR A 500 19.62 13.90 -27.75
N LEU A 501 18.85 14.81 -28.37
CA LEU A 501 17.46 15.09 -27.99
C LEU A 501 16.49 14.03 -28.51
N TYR A 502 16.60 13.73 -29.80
CA TYR A 502 15.85 12.70 -30.49
C TYR A 502 16.79 11.96 -31.43
N TYR A 503 16.71 10.63 -31.41
CA TYR A 503 17.53 9.79 -32.25
C TYR A 503 16.72 8.66 -32.86
N GLU A 504 16.64 8.62 -34.18
CA GLU A 504 16.15 7.45 -34.91
C GLU A 504 17.37 6.70 -35.47
N VAL A 505 17.70 5.54 -34.91
CA VAL A 505 18.96 4.81 -35.21
C VAL A 505 19.01 4.35 -36.67
N GLY A 506 17.84 3.97 -37.22
CA GLY A 506 17.64 3.71 -38.63
C GLY A 506 16.22 4.08 -39.02
N THR A 507 15.97 4.34 -40.31
CA THR A 507 14.66 4.78 -40.80
C THR A 507 13.56 3.79 -40.41
N THR A 508 12.57 4.25 -39.64
CA THR A 508 11.35 3.51 -39.32
C THR A 508 10.12 4.22 -39.90
N ASN A 509 8.96 3.56 -39.88
CA ASN A 509 7.69 4.21 -40.17
C ASN A 509 7.06 4.87 -38.92
N THR A 510 7.85 5.09 -37.86
CA THR A 510 7.40 5.79 -36.66
C THR A 510 6.94 7.20 -37.01
N VAL A 511 5.75 7.56 -36.53
CA VAL A 511 5.21 8.91 -36.70
C VAL A 511 5.75 9.82 -35.61
N PHE A 512 6.36 10.92 -36.02
CA PHE A 512 6.75 12.02 -35.14
C PHE A 512 5.84 13.22 -35.39
N GLU A 513 5.28 13.83 -34.35
CA GLU A 513 4.44 15.04 -34.46
C GLU A 513 4.42 15.88 -33.17
N GLY A 514 4.44 17.21 -33.30
CA GLY A 514 4.25 18.14 -32.17
C GLY A 514 5.33 18.07 -31.08
N ASN A 515 6.46 17.40 -31.31
CA ASN A 515 7.54 17.32 -30.33
C ASN A 515 8.33 18.63 -30.27
N ILE A 516 8.94 18.95 -29.13
CA ILE A 516 9.88 20.07 -28.96
C ILE A 516 11.25 19.52 -28.58
N GLY A 517 12.28 19.89 -29.35
CA GLY A 517 13.68 19.65 -29.02
C GLY A 517 14.43 20.96 -28.84
N SER A 518 15.16 21.13 -27.74
CA SER A 518 15.95 22.34 -27.49
C SER A 518 17.29 22.09 -26.81
N GLY A 519 18.29 22.92 -27.15
CA GLY A 519 19.57 23.02 -26.43
C GLY A 519 20.69 22.09 -26.90
N SER A 520 20.38 21.02 -27.66
CA SER A 520 21.38 20.07 -28.17
C SER A 520 20.97 19.49 -29.53
N THR A 521 21.66 18.42 -29.95
CA THR A 521 21.55 17.83 -31.28
C THR A 521 20.31 16.96 -31.44
N VAL A 522 19.65 17.09 -32.58
CA VAL A 522 18.70 16.11 -33.11
C VAL A 522 19.46 15.25 -34.12
N SER A 523 19.78 14.00 -33.78
CA SER A 523 20.72 13.16 -34.53
C SER A 523 20.01 12.15 -35.44
N ASN A 524 20.55 11.91 -36.63
CA ASN A 524 20.02 11.01 -37.68
C ASN A 524 18.54 11.24 -38.06
N ASN A 525 18.05 12.44 -37.75
CA ASN A 525 16.69 12.88 -38.04
C ASN A 525 16.66 13.89 -39.20
N ALA A 526 17.63 13.82 -40.11
CA ALA A 526 17.72 14.71 -41.28
C ALA A 526 16.47 14.66 -42.18
N SER A 527 15.61 13.64 -42.00
CA SER A 527 14.31 13.47 -42.67
C SER A 527 13.11 14.02 -41.89
N ARG A 528 13.28 14.53 -40.66
CA ARG A 528 12.16 15.03 -39.85
C ARG A 528 12.02 16.54 -39.96
N THR A 529 10.83 16.97 -40.32
CA THR A 529 10.51 18.38 -40.54
C THR A 529 10.38 19.13 -39.23
N THR A 530 10.48 20.46 -39.30
CA THR A 530 10.22 21.35 -38.16
C THR A 530 8.81 21.20 -37.60
N ALA A 531 7.84 20.66 -38.35
CA ALA A 531 6.50 20.38 -37.85
C ALA A 531 6.45 19.09 -36.98
N GLN A 532 7.39 18.17 -37.17
CA GLN A 532 7.48 16.91 -36.43
C GLN A 532 8.27 17.07 -35.13
N ILE A 533 9.35 17.85 -35.18
CA ILE A 533 10.18 18.22 -34.03
C ILE A 533 10.52 19.71 -34.15
N TRP A 534 9.95 20.51 -33.27
CA TRP A 534 10.11 21.94 -33.21
C TRP A 534 11.44 22.25 -32.53
N SER A 535 12.36 22.89 -33.25
CA SER A 535 13.62 23.38 -32.69
C SER A 535 13.39 24.74 -32.02
N THR A 536 12.73 24.74 -30.86
CA THR A 536 12.37 25.94 -30.11
C THR A 536 12.62 25.75 -28.63
N ASN A 537 12.92 26.84 -27.90
CA ASN A 537 13.05 26.77 -26.45
C ASN A 537 11.66 26.62 -25.83
N PRO A 538 11.37 25.55 -25.05
CA PRO A 538 10.08 25.39 -24.39
C PRO A 538 9.85 26.40 -23.25
N LEU A 539 10.83 27.25 -22.92
CA LEU A 539 10.75 28.27 -21.87
C LEU A 539 10.29 27.66 -20.53
N LEU A 540 11.01 26.65 -20.06
CA LEU A 540 10.76 26.04 -18.75
C LEU A 540 11.19 26.98 -17.60
N THR A 541 10.46 26.95 -16.50
CA THR A 541 10.74 27.62 -15.23
C THR A 541 10.70 26.61 -14.08
N THR A 542 11.42 26.87 -13.00
CA THR A 542 11.48 25.94 -11.86
C THR A 542 10.36 26.22 -10.87
N VAL A 543 9.55 25.21 -10.57
CA VAL A 543 8.48 25.25 -9.56
C VAL A 543 8.61 23.99 -8.70
N ASN A 544 8.75 24.16 -7.38
CA ASN A 544 8.93 23.04 -6.43
C ASN A 544 10.06 22.06 -6.82
N GLY A 545 11.15 22.58 -7.41
CA GLY A 545 12.30 21.79 -7.84
C GLY A 545 12.15 21.10 -9.20
N LEU A 546 11.00 21.24 -9.89
CA LEU A 546 10.74 20.65 -11.21
C LEU A 546 10.70 21.71 -12.31
N GLN A 547 11.00 21.30 -13.54
CA GLN A 547 10.98 22.15 -14.73
C GLN A 547 9.59 22.14 -15.38
N LYS A 548 8.85 23.23 -15.20
CA LYS A 548 7.47 23.43 -15.69
C LYS A 548 7.38 24.47 -16.78
N LEU A 549 6.27 24.53 -17.50
CA LEU A 549 6.08 25.54 -18.54
C LEU A 549 5.98 26.94 -17.92
N SER A 550 6.72 27.92 -18.46
CA SER A 550 6.47 29.33 -18.14
C SER A 550 5.17 29.82 -18.80
N SER A 551 4.63 30.95 -18.33
CA SER A 551 3.41 31.55 -18.89
C SER A 551 3.52 32.00 -20.36
N THR A 552 4.74 32.04 -20.92
CA THR A 552 5.00 32.42 -22.32
C THR A 552 5.50 31.24 -23.15
N SER A 553 5.42 30.02 -22.61
CA SER A 553 5.93 28.84 -23.29
C SER A 553 5.24 28.60 -24.65
N PRO A 554 5.99 28.29 -25.72
CA PRO A 554 5.41 27.89 -27.00
C PRO A 554 4.76 26.49 -26.95
N ALA A 555 4.92 25.75 -25.83
CA ALA A 555 4.32 24.44 -25.64
C ALA A 555 2.83 24.50 -25.24
N ILE A 556 2.36 25.67 -24.80
CA ILE A 556 1.00 25.84 -24.28
C ILE A 556 -0.03 25.68 -25.41
N ASN A 557 -1.02 24.80 -25.20
CA ASN A 557 -2.10 24.44 -26.12
C ASN A 557 -1.60 24.01 -27.51
N ALA A 558 -0.35 23.55 -27.59
CA ALA A 558 0.35 23.29 -28.85
C ALA A 558 0.41 21.80 -29.22
N ALA A 559 -0.11 20.91 -28.37
CA ALA A 559 -0.15 19.48 -28.69
C ALA A 559 -1.01 19.22 -29.92
N VAL A 560 -0.61 18.25 -30.72
CA VAL A 560 -1.30 17.81 -31.93
C VAL A 560 -1.75 16.35 -31.81
N GLY A 561 -2.64 15.93 -32.72
CA GLY A 561 -3.20 14.58 -32.68
C GLY A 561 -4.27 14.43 -31.59
N SER A 562 -4.75 13.19 -31.39
CA SER A 562 -5.75 12.87 -30.37
C SER A 562 -5.34 11.61 -29.62
N TYR A 563 -5.19 11.74 -28.31
CA TYR A 563 -4.71 10.69 -27.41
C TYR A 563 -5.63 10.60 -26.20
N ALA A 564 -6.78 9.94 -26.37
CA ALA A 564 -7.86 9.90 -25.37
C ALA A 564 -7.47 9.30 -24.00
N TYR A 565 -6.32 8.61 -23.91
CA TYR A 565 -5.81 8.07 -22.65
C TYR A 565 -4.96 9.07 -21.84
N VAL A 566 -4.62 10.25 -22.40
CA VAL A 566 -3.88 11.31 -21.71
C VAL A 566 -4.89 12.30 -21.14
N THR A 567 -5.48 11.97 -19.98
CA THR A 567 -6.60 12.72 -19.38
C THR A 567 -6.17 13.74 -18.33
N GLU A 568 -5.01 13.52 -17.72
CA GLU A 568 -4.40 14.39 -16.71
C GLU A 568 -2.92 14.60 -17.07
N ASP A 569 -2.22 15.48 -16.36
CA ASP A 569 -0.79 15.75 -16.52
C ASP A 569 0.05 15.05 -15.42
N MET A 570 1.34 15.37 -15.34
CA MET A 570 2.26 14.81 -14.34
C MET A 570 1.88 15.16 -12.89
N ASP A 571 1.17 16.27 -12.68
CA ASP A 571 0.74 16.80 -11.39
C ASP A 571 -0.66 16.35 -10.97
N GLY A 572 -1.37 15.68 -11.88
CA GLY A 572 -2.77 15.26 -11.71
C GLY A 572 -3.79 16.33 -12.07
N GLU A 573 -3.38 17.36 -12.79
CA GLU A 573 -4.28 18.38 -13.32
C GLU A 573 -4.94 17.87 -14.61
N ALA A 574 -6.24 18.10 -14.75
CA ALA A 574 -6.98 17.67 -15.93
C ALA A 574 -6.54 18.46 -17.17
N ARG A 575 -6.40 17.78 -18.30
CA ARG A 575 -6.08 18.43 -19.57
C ARG A 575 -7.35 18.84 -20.31
N SER A 576 -7.36 20.06 -20.84
CA SER A 576 -8.50 20.58 -21.62
C SER A 576 -8.12 20.79 -23.08
N THR A 577 -7.06 21.57 -23.32
CA THR A 577 -6.37 21.68 -24.60
C THR A 577 -4.92 21.37 -24.32
N ASN A 578 -4.47 20.18 -24.73
CA ASN A 578 -3.20 19.65 -24.23
C ASN A 578 -2.01 20.55 -24.58
N ASP A 579 -1.16 20.77 -23.59
CA ASP A 579 0.18 21.28 -23.77
C ASP A 579 1.12 20.19 -24.32
N VAL A 580 2.23 20.60 -24.94
CA VAL A 580 3.34 19.69 -25.25
C VAL A 580 4.14 19.42 -23.98
N GLY A 581 4.50 18.17 -23.73
CA GLY A 581 5.22 17.73 -22.53
C GLY A 581 4.30 17.20 -21.42
N ALA A 582 4.93 16.85 -20.30
CA ALA A 582 4.29 16.18 -19.17
C ALA A 582 3.46 17.10 -18.27
N ASP A 583 3.81 18.39 -18.24
CA ASP A 583 3.13 19.47 -17.50
C ASP A 583 1.97 20.01 -18.36
N GLU A 584 0.81 20.25 -17.75
CA GLU A 584 -0.23 21.12 -18.29
C GLU A 584 -0.14 22.45 -17.54
N ARG A 585 0.09 23.55 -18.26
CA ARG A 585 0.45 24.82 -17.65
C ARG A 585 -0.69 25.36 -16.78
N SER A 586 -0.55 25.18 -15.47
CA SER A 586 -1.42 25.78 -14.47
C SER A 586 -0.74 26.91 -13.70
N SER A 587 -1.55 27.79 -13.10
CA SER A 587 -1.05 28.77 -12.12
C SER A 587 -0.94 28.18 -10.70
N SER A 588 -1.17 26.87 -10.55
CA SER A 588 -1.11 26.21 -9.26
C SER A 588 0.32 26.18 -8.73
N THR A 589 0.43 26.27 -7.40
CA THR A 589 1.69 26.02 -6.67
C THR A 589 1.60 24.79 -5.77
N SER A 590 0.44 24.13 -5.77
CA SER A 590 0.14 22.91 -5.03
C SER A 590 -0.36 21.86 -6.01
N PHE A 591 0.34 20.74 -6.07
CA PHE A 591 0.09 19.69 -7.06
C PHE A 591 -0.43 18.45 -6.33
N GLY A 592 -1.37 17.73 -6.96
CA GLY A 592 -1.92 16.49 -6.39
C GLY A 592 -0.93 15.33 -6.46
N LYS A 593 0.06 15.44 -7.34
CA LYS A 593 1.15 14.49 -7.52
C LYS A 593 2.48 15.25 -7.56
N HIS A 594 3.50 14.63 -7.01
CA HIS A 594 4.86 15.16 -6.93
C HIS A 594 5.84 14.00 -6.73
N PRO A 595 7.15 14.22 -6.92
CA PRO A 595 8.16 13.24 -6.56
C PRO A 595 8.08 12.90 -5.08
N LEU A 596 7.93 11.62 -4.77
CA LEU A 596 7.81 11.12 -3.41
C LEU A 596 9.12 11.26 -2.66
N VAL A 597 9.01 11.57 -1.37
CA VAL A 597 10.14 11.52 -0.42
C VAL A 597 9.95 10.39 0.59
N ALA A 598 11.04 9.99 1.28
CA ALA A 598 11.04 8.86 2.20
C ALA A 598 10.01 8.96 3.35
N THR A 599 9.53 10.16 3.70
CA THR A 599 8.48 10.35 4.72
C THR A 599 7.06 10.05 4.22
N GLU A 600 6.87 9.91 2.91
CA GLU A 600 5.56 9.67 2.27
C GLU A 600 5.38 8.21 1.86
N VAL A 601 6.39 7.37 2.09
CA VAL A 601 6.41 5.94 1.79
C VAL A 601 6.89 5.14 2.99
N GLY A 602 6.73 3.82 2.91
CA GLY A 602 7.20 2.89 3.93
C GLY A 602 6.34 2.88 5.20
N PRO A 603 6.80 2.18 6.25
CA PRO A 603 5.94 1.77 7.37
C PRO A 603 5.33 2.89 8.20
N ASN A 604 5.94 4.07 8.17
CA ASN A 604 5.54 5.23 8.97
C ASN A 604 4.74 6.25 8.16
N ALA A 605 4.59 6.05 6.85
CA ALA A 605 3.80 6.97 6.04
C ALA A 605 2.31 6.94 6.44
N PRO A 606 1.57 8.05 6.19
CA PRO A 606 0.19 8.24 6.63
C PRO A 606 -0.77 7.12 6.27
#